data_AF-A0A7G5YW90-F1
#
_entry.id   AF-A0A7G5YW90-F1
#
_cell.length_a   1.000
_cell.length_b   1.000
_cell.length_c   1.000
_cell.angle_alpha   90.00
_cell.angle_beta   90.00
_cell.angle_gamma   90.00
#
_symmetry.space_group_name_H-M   'P 1'
#
loop_
_entity.id
_entity.type
_entity.pdbx_description
1 polymer ?
#
loop_
_entity_poly.entity_id
_entity_poly.type
_entity_poly.pdbx_seq_one_letter_code
_entity_poly.pdbx_strand_id
1 'polypeptide(L)'
;MRMANMIKPSIILLAGIGSTGMAATPQGDATAVALTRCLDDAANASTAGQTQCEVDAARAYDRRMNAAYAILMRTLPRPAAQTLRQTQQAWLAFRDAESKARGALFATRQGTMYVPMQAAGATVIVRDRALQLESDARIVAIDS
;
A
#
# COMPACT_ATOMS: atom_id res chain seq x y z
N MET A 1 32.71 66.65 30.56
CA MET A 1 32.17 65.28 30.41
C MET A 1 30.76 65.42 29.84
N ARG A 2 30.59 65.16 28.53
CA ARG A 2 29.31 65.24 27.81
C ARG A 2 28.67 63.85 27.81
N MET A 3 27.44 63.70 28.28
CA MET A 3 26.63 62.52 27.94
C MET A 3 25.35 63.01 27.29
N ALA A 4 25.29 62.75 25.98
CA ALA A 4 24.15 62.98 25.12
C ALA A 4 23.50 61.63 24.79
N ASN A 5 22.21 61.73 24.51
CA ASN A 5 21.40 60.86 23.67
C ASN A 5 20.88 59.53 24.23
N MET A 6 19.57 59.59 24.48
CA MET A 6 18.66 58.52 24.84
C MET A 6 18.14 57.87 23.54
N ILE A 7 18.60 56.65 23.24
CA ILE A 7 18.14 55.85 22.09
C ILE A 7 17.03 54.93 22.60
N LYS A 8 15.79 55.15 22.15
CA LYS A 8 14.68 54.20 22.33
C LYS A 8 14.75 53.13 21.24
N PRO A 9 14.79 51.82 21.56
CA PRO A 9 14.64 50.79 20.55
C PRO A 9 13.15 50.60 20.23
N SER A 10 12.79 50.88 18.99
CA SER A 10 11.49 50.52 18.40
C SER A 10 11.42 49.00 18.21
N ILE A 11 10.39 48.38 18.79
CA ILE A 11 10.06 46.97 18.57
C ILE A 11 9.43 46.86 17.17
N ILE A 12 10.16 46.24 16.24
CA ILE A 12 9.64 45.85 14.92
C ILE A 12 9.02 44.45 15.08
N LEU A 13 7.70 44.39 15.00
CA LEU A 13 6.91 43.16 14.96
C LEU A 13 6.48 42.92 13.50
N LEU A 14 7.08 41.95 12.79
CA LEU A 14 6.53 41.50 11.51
C LEU A 14 6.70 39.98 11.29
N ALA A 15 5.55 39.31 11.47
CA ALA A 15 5.01 38.18 10.69
C ALA A 15 5.89 36.95 10.42
N GLY A 16 5.60 35.87 11.17
CA GLY A 16 6.00 34.52 10.82
C GLY A 16 5.28 34.03 9.56
N ILE A 17 6.05 33.56 8.58
CA ILE A 17 5.53 32.81 7.45
C ILE A 17 5.34 31.36 7.94
N GLY A 18 4.14 31.06 8.42
CA GLY A 18 3.69 29.70 8.65
C GLY A 18 3.32 29.04 7.33
N SER A 19 4.28 28.44 6.64
CA SER A 19 3.98 27.50 5.56
C SER A 19 3.78 26.12 6.15
N THR A 20 2.58 25.85 6.67
CA THR A 20 2.10 24.48 6.81
C THR A 20 1.73 23.99 5.41
N GLY A 21 2.72 23.53 4.65
CA GLY A 21 2.44 22.59 3.57
C GLY A 21 1.83 21.35 4.21
N MET A 22 0.53 21.13 4.00
CA MET A 22 -0.04 19.81 4.27
C MET A 22 0.60 18.86 3.26
N ALA A 23 1.71 18.24 3.65
CA ALA A 23 2.13 17.00 3.04
C ALA A 23 0.94 16.05 3.16
N ALA A 24 0.33 15.69 2.02
CA ALA A 24 -0.64 14.61 1.99
C ALA A 24 0.07 13.38 2.55
N THR A 25 -0.21 13.07 3.80
CA THR A 25 0.28 11.85 4.42
C THR A 25 -0.22 10.72 3.53
N PRO A 26 0.59 9.71 3.19
CA PRO A 26 0.07 8.54 2.51
C PRO A 26 -1.15 8.09 3.31
N GLN A 27 -2.34 8.19 2.73
CA GLN A 27 -3.54 7.65 3.34
C GLN A 27 -3.21 6.18 3.59
N GLY A 28 -3.09 5.82 4.87
CA GLY A 28 -2.61 4.51 5.28
C GLY A 28 -3.37 3.41 4.54
N ASP A 29 -2.70 2.29 4.29
CA ASP A 29 -3.29 1.19 3.52
C ASP A 29 -4.63 0.73 4.14
N ALA A 30 -5.74 1.15 3.52
CA ALA A 30 -7.08 0.90 4.04
C ALA A 30 -7.42 -0.60 4.09
N THR A 31 -6.85 -1.40 3.18
CA THR A 31 -7.01 -2.85 3.19
C THR A 31 -6.27 -3.47 4.36
N ALA A 32 -5.06 -2.98 4.67
CA ALA A 32 -4.34 -3.42 5.86
C ALA A 32 -5.10 -3.07 7.15
N VAL A 33 -5.63 -1.85 7.25
CA VAL A 33 -6.46 -1.41 8.40
C VAL A 33 -7.74 -2.24 8.54
N ALA A 34 -8.37 -2.63 7.42
CA ALA A 34 -9.53 -3.52 7.43
C ALA A 34 -9.16 -4.95 7.85
N LEU A 35 -8.02 -5.47 7.37
CA LEU A 35 -7.51 -6.78 7.75
C LEU A 35 -7.22 -6.83 9.26
N THR A 36 -6.48 -5.88 9.82
CA THR A 36 -6.20 -5.80 11.26
C THR A 36 -7.49 -5.82 12.07
N ARG A 37 -8.47 -4.97 11.74
CA ARG A 37 -9.77 -4.95 12.42
C ARG A 37 -10.51 -6.29 12.33
N CYS A 38 -10.43 -6.98 11.20
CA CYS A 38 -11.04 -8.29 11.02
C CYS A 38 -10.38 -9.34 11.92
N LEU A 39 -9.03 -9.37 11.95
CA LEU A 39 -8.25 -10.33 12.73
C LEU A 39 -8.41 -10.13 14.26
N ASP A 40 -8.58 -8.87 14.69
CA ASP A 40 -8.76 -8.49 16.11
C ASP A 40 -10.19 -8.74 16.63
N ASP A 41 -11.16 -8.98 15.75
CA ASP A 41 -12.55 -9.27 16.14
C ASP A 41 -12.66 -10.70 16.72
N ALA A 42 -13.16 -10.82 17.95
CA ALA A 42 -13.38 -12.09 18.62
C ALA A 42 -14.31 -13.04 17.83
N ALA A 43 -15.22 -12.51 17.01
CA ALA A 43 -16.06 -13.32 16.12
C ALA A 43 -15.25 -14.07 15.05
N ASN A 44 -14.06 -13.58 14.70
CA ASN A 44 -13.16 -14.18 13.72
C ASN A 44 -12.01 -14.99 14.35
N ALA A 45 -12.01 -15.19 15.67
CA ALA A 45 -10.92 -15.85 16.39
C ALA A 45 -10.66 -17.32 15.95
N SER A 46 -11.64 -17.96 15.31
CA SER A 46 -11.47 -19.31 14.76
C SER A 46 -10.49 -19.32 13.58
N THR A 47 -9.82 -20.45 13.32
CA THR A 47 -8.92 -20.56 12.16
C THR A 47 -9.62 -20.30 10.83
N ALA A 48 -10.90 -20.66 10.72
CA ALA A 48 -11.71 -20.38 9.54
C ALA A 48 -12.02 -18.87 9.40
N GLY A 49 -12.36 -18.20 10.50
CA GLY A 49 -12.57 -16.74 10.52
C GLY A 49 -11.31 -15.98 10.13
N GLN A 50 -10.17 -16.31 10.74
CA GLN A 50 -8.88 -15.69 10.39
C GLN A 50 -8.49 -15.94 8.92
N THR A 51 -8.73 -17.15 8.40
CA THR A 51 -8.50 -17.46 6.98
C THR A 51 -9.37 -16.60 6.07
N GLN A 52 -10.63 -16.38 6.45
CA GLN A 52 -11.56 -15.57 5.68
C GLN A 52 -11.16 -14.09 5.66
N CYS A 53 -10.71 -13.54 6.79
CA CYS A 53 -10.15 -12.19 6.86
C CYS A 53 -9.02 -11.98 5.84
N GLU A 54 -8.08 -12.95 5.75
CA GLU A 54 -6.98 -12.91 4.79
C GLU A 54 -7.47 -13.03 3.34
N VAL A 55 -8.40 -13.94 3.06
CA VAL A 55 -8.99 -14.09 1.71
C VAL A 55 -9.67 -12.81 1.26
N ASP A 56 -10.40 -12.12 2.14
CA ASP A 56 -11.08 -10.88 1.79
C ASP A 56 -10.12 -9.71 1.60
N ALA A 57 -9.03 -9.67 2.37
CA ALA A 57 -7.94 -8.73 2.14
C ALA A 57 -7.25 -8.99 0.79
N ALA A 58 -6.95 -10.25 0.45
CA ALA A 58 -6.35 -10.63 -0.84
C ALA A 58 -7.26 -10.21 -2.01
N ARG A 59 -8.57 -10.43 -1.90
CA ARG A 59 -9.56 -9.97 -2.90
C ARG A 59 -9.60 -8.44 -3.02
N ALA A 60 -9.49 -7.72 -1.92
CA ALA A 60 -9.43 -6.26 -1.95
C ALA A 60 -8.16 -5.74 -2.63
N TYR A 61 -7.00 -6.33 -2.33
CA TYR A 61 -5.75 -6.01 -3.02
C TYR A 61 -5.79 -6.37 -4.50
N ASP A 62 -6.40 -7.49 -4.89
CA ASP A 62 -6.55 -7.85 -6.31
C ASP A 62 -7.38 -6.80 -7.08
N ARG A 63 -8.49 -6.32 -6.51
CA ARG A 63 -9.27 -5.22 -7.10
C ARG A 63 -8.44 -3.95 -7.26
N ARG A 64 -7.67 -3.59 -6.23
CA ARG A 64 -6.78 -2.42 -6.23
C ARG A 64 -5.66 -2.54 -7.28
N MET A 65 -5.01 -3.69 -7.34
CA MET A 65 -4.01 -4.01 -8.35
C MET A 65 -4.57 -3.83 -9.78
N ASN A 66 -5.74 -4.40 -10.05
CA ASN A 66 -6.37 -4.31 -11.37
C ASN A 66 -6.79 -2.87 -11.70
N ALA A 67 -7.26 -2.09 -10.72
CA ALA A 67 -7.58 -0.67 -10.91
C ALA A 67 -6.33 0.16 -11.26
N ALA A 68 -5.24 -0.01 -10.51
CA ALA A 68 -3.97 0.67 -10.77
C ALA A 68 -3.36 0.26 -12.12
N TYR A 69 -3.39 -1.03 -12.45
CA TYR A 69 -3.00 -1.52 -13.77
C TYR A 69 -3.80 -0.84 -14.88
N ALA A 70 -5.13 -0.73 -14.74
CA ALA A 70 -5.98 -0.10 -15.73
C ALA A 70 -5.68 1.40 -15.90
N ILE A 71 -5.31 2.11 -14.84
CA ILE A 71 -4.86 3.51 -14.91
C ILE A 71 -3.57 3.59 -15.74
N LEU A 72 -2.55 2.82 -15.36
CA LEU A 72 -1.27 2.80 -16.06
C LEU A 72 -1.41 2.47 -17.56
N MET A 73 -2.26 1.49 -17.90
CA MET A 73 -2.49 1.09 -19.29
C MET A 73 -3.17 2.17 -20.14
N ARG A 74 -3.87 3.14 -19.52
CA ARG A 74 -4.48 4.28 -20.22
C ARG A 74 -3.53 5.47 -20.33
N THR A 75 -2.67 5.66 -19.33
CA THR A 75 -1.80 6.85 -19.24
C THR A 75 -0.45 6.66 -19.93
N LEU A 76 0.13 5.46 -19.88
CA LEU A 76 1.46 5.22 -20.42
C LEU A 76 1.50 5.32 -21.96
N PRO A 77 2.60 5.83 -22.55
CA PRO A 77 2.87 5.70 -23.97
C PRO A 77 2.84 4.23 -24.41
N ARG A 78 2.39 3.96 -25.65
CA ARG A 78 2.18 2.59 -26.16
C ARG A 78 3.35 1.63 -25.91
N PRO A 79 4.63 1.99 -26.14
CA PRO A 79 5.74 1.08 -25.87
C PRO A 79 5.85 0.69 -24.39
N ALA A 80 5.73 1.66 -23.47
CA ALA A 80 5.80 1.42 -22.03
C ALA A 80 4.61 0.58 -21.54
N ALA A 81 3.40 0.85 -22.05
CA ALA A 81 2.20 0.06 -21.73
C ALA A 81 2.35 -1.41 -22.18
N GLN A 82 2.98 -1.65 -23.35
CA GLN A 82 3.24 -3.01 -23.83
C GLN A 82 4.23 -3.75 -22.92
N THR A 83 5.30 -3.09 -22.47
CA THR A 83 6.24 -3.67 -21.50
C THR A 83 5.54 -3.98 -20.17
N LEU A 84 4.73 -3.07 -19.65
CA LEU A 84 3.98 -3.31 -18.41
C LEU A 84 3.01 -4.49 -18.53
N ARG A 85 2.34 -4.65 -19.67
CA ARG A 85 1.46 -5.79 -19.95
C ARG A 85 2.23 -7.11 -19.88
N GLN A 86 3.41 -7.20 -20.50
CA GLN A 86 4.24 -8.39 -20.46
C GLN A 86 4.71 -8.70 -19.03
N THR A 87 5.15 -7.69 -18.29
CA THR A 87 5.52 -7.84 -16.87
C THR A 87 4.34 -8.32 -16.03
N GLN A 88 3.13 -7.79 -16.25
CA GLN A 88 1.94 -8.21 -15.52
C GLN A 88 1.55 -9.66 -15.82
N GLN A 89 1.66 -10.10 -17.09
CA GLN A 89 1.44 -11.49 -17.48
C GLN A 89 2.45 -12.44 -16.82
N ALA A 90 3.74 -12.07 -16.83
CA ALA A 90 4.78 -12.83 -16.15
C ALA A 90 4.56 -12.89 -14.63
N TRP A 91 4.11 -11.79 -14.02
CA TRP A 91 3.77 -11.76 -12.60
C TRP A 91 2.60 -12.70 -12.25
N LEU A 92 1.56 -12.78 -13.10
CA LEU A 92 0.46 -13.73 -12.89
C LEU A 92 0.96 -15.18 -12.95
N ALA A 93 1.83 -15.51 -13.90
CA ALA A 93 2.45 -16.83 -13.98
C ALA A 93 3.30 -17.14 -12.72
N PHE A 94 4.07 -16.16 -12.23
CA PHE A 94 4.79 -16.26 -10.96
C PHE A 94 3.84 -16.52 -9.79
N ARG A 95 2.79 -15.71 -9.62
CA ARG A 95 1.81 -15.84 -8.53
C ARG A 95 1.19 -17.23 -8.49
N ASP A 96 0.82 -17.76 -9.66
CA ASP A 96 0.20 -19.07 -9.76
C ASP A 96 1.19 -20.21 -9.47
N ALA A 97 2.46 -20.06 -9.88
CA ALA A 97 3.54 -20.99 -9.54
C ALA A 97 3.88 -20.95 -8.04
N GLU A 98 3.97 -19.76 -7.46
CA GLU A 98 4.23 -19.54 -6.04
C GLU A 98 3.11 -20.11 -5.17
N SER A 99 1.84 -19.97 -5.59
CA SER A 99 0.71 -20.61 -4.93
C SER A 99 0.87 -22.13 -4.84
N LYS A 100 1.32 -22.79 -5.92
CA LYS A 100 1.59 -24.23 -5.93
C LYS A 100 2.77 -24.59 -5.02
N ALA A 101 3.86 -23.85 -5.09
CA ALA A 101 5.04 -24.08 -4.25
C ALA A 101 4.71 -23.96 -2.76
N ARG A 102 3.98 -22.91 -2.38
CA ARG A 102 3.48 -22.72 -1.01
C ARG A 102 2.49 -23.81 -0.62
N GLY A 103 1.57 -24.18 -1.50
CA GLY A 103 0.64 -25.29 -1.26
C GLY A 103 1.37 -26.59 -0.91
N ALA A 104 2.43 -26.92 -1.66
CA ALA A 104 3.28 -28.07 -1.35
C ALA A 104 4.01 -27.93 0.00
N LEU A 105 4.55 -26.74 0.31
CA LEU A 105 5.16 -26.47 1.62
C LEU A 105 4.17 -26.69 2.76
N PHE A 106 2.97 -26.11 2.68
CA PHE A 106 1.96 -26.20 3.74
C PHE A 106 1.35 -27.60 3.86
N ALA A 107 1.32 -28.40 2.79
CA ALA A 107 0.95 -29.81 2.85
C ALA A 107 1.89 -30.66 3.73
N THR A 108 3.12 -30.18 3.99
CA THR A 108 4.07 -30.82 4.92
C THR A 108 3.91 -30.36 6.38
N ARG A 109 2.82 -29.63 6.70
CA ARG A 109 2.51 -29.15 8.05
C ARG A 109 1.23 -29.79 8.57
N GLN A 110 1.11 -29.88 9.89
CA GLN A 110 -0.07 -30.44 10.57
C GLN A 110 -0.65 -29.41 11.53
N GLY A 111 -1.98 -29.41 11.68
CA GLY A 111 -2.69 -28.47 12.55
C GLY A 111 -3.28 -27.28 11.79
N THR A 112 -4.45 -26.84 12.24
CA THR A 112 -5.27 -25.83 11.55
C THR A 112 -4.67 -24.42 11.63
N MET A 113 -3.70 -24.17 12.51
CA MET A 113 -3.02 -22.88 12.63
C MET A 113 -2.27 -22.47 11.35
N TYR A 114 -1.85 -23.44 10.53
CA TYR A 114 -1.13 -23.17 9.30
C TYR A 114 -2.02 -22.68 8.14
N VAL A 115 -3.33 -22.90 8.21
CA VAL A 115 -4.30 -22.47 7.18
C VAL A 115 -4.34 -20.94 7.05
N PRO A 116 -4.59 -20.16 8.12
CA PRO A 116 -4.53 -18.69 8.03
C PRO A 116 -3.13 -18.18 7.69
N MET A 117 -2.05 -18.85 8.14
CA MET A 117 -0.68 -18.48 7.76
C MET A 117 -0.43 -18.63 6.24
N GLN A 118 -0.98 -19.69 5.63
CA GLN A 118 -0.90 -19.89 4.18
C GLN A 118 -1.64 -18.77 3.44
N ALA A 119 -2.87 -18.45 3.87
CA ALA A 119 -3.68 -17.38 3.33
C ALA A 119 -2.99 -16.02 3.46
N ALA A 120 -2.45 -15.70 4.64
CA ALA A 120 -1.74 -14.44 4.89
C ALA A 120 -0.58 -14.19 3.93
N GLY A 121 0.26 -15.20 3.67
CA GLY A 121 1.33 -14.99 2.70
C GLY A 121 0.85 -14.96 1.24
N ALA A 122 -0.33 -15.51 0.92
CA ALA A 122 -0.96 -15.27 -0.39
C ALA A 122 -1.47 -13.81 -0.50
N THR A 123 -2.05 -13.26 0.58
CA THR A 123 -2.42 -11.84 0.69
C THR A 123 -1.23 -10.93 0.43
N VAL A 124 -0.07 -11.21 1.03
CA VAL A 124 1.17 -10.43 0.87
C VAL A 124 1.60 -10.32 -0.59
N ILE A 125 1.58 -11.44 -1.34
CA ILE A 125 2.00 -11.45 -2.76
C ILE A 125 1.15 -10.47 -3.59
N VAL A 126 -0.17 -10.48 -3.38
CA VAL A 126 -1.09 -9.61 -4.13
C VAL A 126 -1.00 -8.16 -3.63
N ARG A 127 -0.87 -7.95 -2.31
CA ARG A 127 -0.65 -6.63 -1.71
C ARG A 127 0.55 -5.93 -2.34
N ASP A 128 1.70 -6.60 -2.37
CA ASP A 128 2.95 -5.96 -2.78
C ASP A 128 2.87 -5.52 -4.25
N ARG A 129 2.23 -6.32 -5.11
CA ARG A 129 1.97 -5.92 -6.50
C ARG A 129 0.96 -4.78 -6.62
N ALA A 130 -0.10 -4.79 -5.82
CA ALA A 130 -1.07 -3.71 -5.78
C ALA A 130 -0.41 -2.38 -5.41
N LEU A 131 0.35 -2.36 -4.31
CA LEU A 131 1.04 -1.16 -3.82
C LEU A 131 2.11 -0.67 -4.81
N GLN A 132 2.82 -1.58 -5.47
CA GLN A 132 3.76 -1.24 -6.53
C GLN A 132 3.06 -0.50 -7.68
N LEU A 133 2.00 -1.09 -8.25
CA LEU A 133 1.27 -0.48 -9.37
C LEU A 133 0.57 0.82 -8.98
N GLU A 134 0.06 0.94 -7.75
CA GLU A 134 -0.49 2.19 -7.22
C GLU A 134 0.60 3.27 -7.11
N SER A 135 1.82 2.90 -6.74
CA SER A 135 2.96 3.81 -6.71
C SER A 135 3.33 4.28 -8.12
N ASP A 136 3.43 3.37 -9.07
CA ASP A 136 3.72 3.70 -10.46
C ASP A 136 2.62 4.60 -11.04
N ALA A 137 1.34 4.33 -10.71
CA ALA A 137 0.20 5.15 -11.14
C ALA A 137 0.26 6.58 -10.58
N ARG A 138 0.76 6.76 -9.35
CA ARG A 138 1.01 8.10 -8.79
C ARG A 138 2.14 8.82 -9.50
N ILE A 139 3.21 8.12 -9.90
CA ILE A 139 4.33 8.72 -10.62
C ILE A 139 3.85 9.30 -11.95
N VAL A 140 3.12 8.52 -12.75
CA VAL A 140 2.65 9.01 -14.06
C VAL A 140 1.63 10.15 -13.95
N ALA A 141 0.94 10.27 -12.81
CA ALA A 141 -0.02 11.34 -12.56
C ALA A 141 0.64 12.69 -12.22
N ILE A 142 1.93 12.74 -11.91
CA ILE A 142 2.64 14.00 -11.59
C ILE A 142 2.77 14.89 -12.85
N ASP A 143 2.97 14.26 -14.00
CA ASP A 143 3.22 14.94 -15.28
C ASP A 143 1.97 15.01 -16.19
N SER A 144 0.80 14.58 -15.67
CA SER A 144 -0.50 14.55 -16.38
C SER A 144 -1.28 15.85 -16.19
#